data_AF-A0A7Y7WHY5-F1
#
_entry.id   AF-A0A7Y7WHY5-F1
#
_cell.length_a   1.000
_cell.length_b   1.000
_cell.length_c   1.000
_cell.angle_alpha   90.00
_cell.angle_beta   90.00
_cell.angle_gamma   90.00
#
_symmetry.space_group_name_H-M   'P 1'
#
loop_
_entity.id
_entity.type
_entity.pdbx_description
1 polymer ?
#
loop_
_entity_poly.entity_id
_entity_poly.type
_entity_poly.pdbx_seq_one_letter_code
_entity_poly.pdbx_strand_id
1 'polypeptide(L)'
;MNNQTCNTVGALPACPKKVTELFYLTHPKAPKALLGPFLTEGDAECGRIVMRSADAVVTSALVDHLDDFTRWHSENNGQVCRAFAGSASHG
;
A
#
# COMPACT_ATOMS: atom_id res chain seq x y z
N MET A 1 50.23 14.40 -16.43
CA MET A 1 49.95 14.86 -15.05
C MET A 1 49.14 16.13 -15.15
N ASN A 2 47.83 16.05 -14.94
CA ASN A 2 46.98 17.20 -14.68
C ASN A 2 46.02 16.83 -13.54
N ASN A 3 45.78 17.83 -12.73
CA ASN A 3 45.47 17.80 -11.32
C ASN A 3 44.11 18.44 -11.09
N GLN A 4 43.34 17.83 -10.19
CA GLN A 4 42.19 18.42 -9.49
C GLN A 4 40.99 18.76 -10.39
N THR A 5 39.77 18.36 -10.03
CA THR A 5 39.12 18.76 -8.78
C THR A 5 38.06 17.71 -8.41
N CYS A 6 38.12 17.20 -7.17
CA CYS A 6 36.99 16.48 -6.57
C CYS A 6 35.89 17.51 -6.32
N ASN A 7 34.86 17.49 -7.15
CA ASN A 7 33.66 18.26 -6.92
C ASN A 7 32.88 17.54 -5.81
N THR A 8 32.91 18.10 -4.60
CA THR A 8 32.07 17.67 -3.49
C THR A 8 30.63 17.64 -3.97
N VAL A 9 30.05 16.43 -4.06
CA VAL A 9 28.63 16.23 -4.25
C VAL A 9 27.94 16.97 -3.10
N GLY A 10 27.30 18.09 -3.42
CA GLY A 10 26.46 18.80 -2.48
C GLY A 10 25.50 17.79 -1.87
N ALA A 11 25.45 17.72 -0.54
CA ALA A 11 24.52 16.85 0.17
C ALA A 11 23.12 17.07 -0.42
N LEU A 12 22.57 16.03 -1.05
CA LEU A 12 21.20 16.06 -1.52
C LEU A 12 20.35 16.40 -0.30
N PRO A 13 19.48 17.43 -0.37
CA PRO A 13 18.58 17.73 0.74
C PRO A 13 17.83 16.46 1.04
N ALA A 14 17.89 16.00 2.30
CA ALA A 14 17.12 14.86 2.74
C ALA A 14 15.64 15.23 2.55
N CYS A 15 15.06 14.86 1.41
CA CYS A 15 13.63 14.97 1.18
C CYS A 15 12.96 14.30 2.37
N PRO A 16 12.15 15.01 3.17
CA PRO A 16 11.36 14.38 4.22
C PRO A 16 10.56 13.28 3.53
N LYS A 17 10.83 12.03 3.90
CA LYS A 17 10.07 10.90 3.36
C LYS A 17 8.62 11.17 3.72
N LYS A 18 7.76 11.33 2.70
CA LYS A 18 6.33 11.53 2.93
C LYS A 18 5.81 10.28 3.61
N VAL A 19 5.30 10.46 4.82
CA VAL A 19 4.53 9.41 5.51
C VAL A 19 3.42 8.97 4.56
N THR A 20 3.36 7.67 4.29
CA THR A 20 2.36 7.07 3.40
C THR A 20 1.33 6.36 4.24
N GLU A 21 0.06 6.60 3.96
CA GLU A 21 -1.04 5.84 4.55
C GLU A 21 -1.30 4.59 3.73
N LEU A 22 -1.30 3.43 4.38
CA LEU A 22 -1.65 2.14 3.80
C LEU A 22 -2.91 1.61 4.46
N PHE A 23 -3.73 0.93 3.67
CA PHE A 23 -4.99 0.35 4.13
C PHE A 23 -4.90 -1.18 4.18
N TYR A 24 -5.57 -1.77 5.16
CA TYR A 24 -5.56 -3.21 5.44
C TYR A 24 -6.96 -3.66 5.83
N LEU A 25 -7.30 -4.89 5.46
CA LEU A 25 -8.46 -5.58 5.99
C LEU A 25 -8.06 -6.32 7.26
N THR A 26 -8.72 -6.00 8.36
CA THR A 26 -8.55 -6.70 9.63
C THR A 26 -9.88 -7.33 10.04
N HIS A 27 -9.81 -8.28 10.97
CA HIS A 27 -10.99 -8.88 11.58
C HIS A 27 -10.74 -8.98 13.08
N PRO A 28 -11.73 -8.66 13.94
CA PRO A 28 -11.56 -8.73 15.40
C PRO A 28 -11.14 -10.10 15.96
N LYS A 29 -11.25 -11.17 15.18
CA LYS A 29 -10.87 -12.54 15.57
C LYS A 29 -9.54 -13.00 14.98
N ALA A 30 -8.90 -12.16 14.16
CA ALA A 30 -7.62 -12.47 13.52
C ALA A 30 -6.52 -11.57 14.10
N PRO A 31 -5.37 -12.14 14.53
CA PRO A 31 -4.28 -11.35 15.11
C PRO A 31 -3.46 -10.57 14.07
N LYS A 32 -3.75 -10.73 12.78
CA LYS A 32 -3.06 -10.10 11.66
C LYS A 32 -4.09 -9.59 10.65
N ALA A 33 -3.67 -8.66 9.80
CA ALA A 33 -4.43 -8.30 8.62
C ALA A 33 -4.74 -9.55 7.78
N LEU A 34 -6.00 -9.66 7.36
CA LEU A 34 -6.47 -10.69 6.45
C LEU A 34 -6.01 -10.42 5.01
N LEU A 35 -5.96 -9.13 4.63
CA LEU A 35 -5.55 -8.69 3.31
C LEU A 35 -4.97 -7.29 3.38
N GLY A 36 -4.07 -6.98 2.44
CA GLY A 36 -3.38 -5.70 2.34
C GLY A 36 -1.86 -5.89 2.19
N PRO A 37 -1.12 -4.79 2.01
CA PRO A 37 -1.61 -3.41 2.03
C PRO A 37 -2.36 -3.03 0.73
N PHE A 38 -3.07 -1.91 0.80
CA PHE A 38 -3.66 -1.18 -0.33
C PHE A 38 -3.22 0.28 -0.26
N LEU A 39 -3.10 0.92 -1.43
CA LEU A 39 -2.75 2.36 -1.51
C LEU A 39 -3.94 3.29 -1.29
N THR A 40 -5.17 2.77 -1.41
CA THR A 40 -6.39 3.57 -1.26
C THR A 40 -7.42 2.82 -0.44
N GLU A 41 -8.26 3.56 0.28
CA GLU A 41 -9.38 3.01 1.05
C GLU A 41 -10.40 2.33 0.14
N GLY A 42 -10.71 2.91 -1.03
CA GLY A 42 -11.66 2.34 -1.99
C GLY A 42 -11.22 0.98 -2.52
N ASP A 43 -9.92 0.76 -2.70
CA ASP A 43 -9.38 -0.54 -3.11
C ASP A 43 -9.47 -1.57 -1.98
N ALA A 44 -9.20 -1.14 -0.74
CA ALA A 44 -9.38 -2.00 0.43
C ALA A 44 -10.86 -2.39 0.58
N GLU A 45 -11.77 -1.46 0.35
CA GLU A 45 -13.21 -1.71 0.40
C GLU A 45 -13.67 -2.69 -0.71
N CYS A 46 -13.14 -2.57 -1.92
CA CYS A 46 -13.32 -3.59 -2.95
C CYS A 46 -12.84 -4.96 -2.47
N GLY A 47 -11.69 -5.00 -1.79
CA GLY A 47 -11.17 -6.23 -1.17
C GLY A 47 -12.13 -6.79 -0.13
N ARG A 48 -12.75 -5.94 0.70
CA ARG A 48 -13.73 -6.34 1.72
C ARG A 48 -14.96 -7.01 1.09
N ILE A 49 -15.47 -6.43 0.00
CA ILE A 49 -16.58 -6.99 -0.80
C ILE A 49 -16.20 -8.37 -1.37
N VAL A 50 -15.00 -8.49 -1.95
CA VAL A 50 -14.52 -9.74 -2.56
C VAL A 50 -14.31 -10.84 -1.51
N MET A 51 -13.75 -10.50 -0.36
CA MET A 51 -13.41 -11.47 0.69
C MET A 51 -14.64 -12.07 1.38
N ARG A 52 -15.79 -11.38 1.35
CA ARG A 52 -17.08 -11.82 1.92
C ARG A 52 -17.00 -12.29 3.38
N SER A 53 -16.04 -11.77 4.15
CA SER A 53 -15.95 -12.04 5.58
C SER A 53 -16.85 -11.08 6.34
N ALA A 54 -17.81 -11.62 7.08
CA ALA A 54 -18.52 -10.85 8.09
C ALA A 54 -17.50 -10.25 9.08
N ASP A 55 -17.78 -9.05 9.58
CA ASP A 55 -16.95 -8.32 10.54
C ASP A 55 -15.54 -7.91 10.08
N ALA A 56 -15.14 -8.19 8.83
CA ALA A 56 -13.93 -7.60 8.28
C ALA A 56 -14.11 -6.10 8.10
N VAL A 57 -13.10 -5.32 8.50
CA VAL A 57 -13.11 -3.86 8.46
C VAL A 57 -11.84 -3.33 7.80
N VAL A 58 -11.95 -2.18 7.13
CA VAL A 58 -10.79 -1.44 6.63
C VAL A 58 -10.16 -0.69 7.80
N THR A 59 -8.85 -0.82 7.94
CA THR A 59 -8.01 -0.09 8.90
C THR A 59 -6.85 0.54 8.15
N SER A 60 -6.34 1.67 8.64
CA SER A 60 -5.16 2.30 8.06
C SER A 60 -3.96 2.31 9.01
N ALA A 61 -2.77 2.34 8.44
CA ALA A 61 -1.52 2.55 9.17
C ALA A 61 -0.62 3.49 8.38
N LEU A 62 0.01 4.41 9.10
CA LEU A 62 1.01 5.32 8.57
C LEU A 62 2.38 4.64 8.56
N VAL A 63 3.08 4.71 7.43
CA VAL A 63 4.45 4.21 7.28
C VAL A 63 5.38 5.34 6.85
N ASP A 64 6.54 5.42 7.48
CA ASP A 64 7.56 6.44 7.17
C ASP A 64 8.20 6.25 5.81
N HIS A 65 8.18 5.01 5.30
CA HIS A 65 8.74 4.66 4.02
C HIS A 65 7.96 3.50 3.40
N LEU A 66 7.64 3.64 2.12
CA LEU A 66 7.07 2.59 1.30
C LEU A 66 8.14 2.10 0.33
N ASP A 67 8.61 0.86 0.50
CA ASP A 67 9.51 0.24 -0.47
C ASP A 67 8.78 -0.18 -1.75
N ASP A 68 9.54 -0.40 -2.82
CA ASP A 68 8.99 -0.71 -4.13
C ASP A 68 8.20 -2.02 -4.13
N PHE A 69 8.63 -3.02 -3.36
CA PHE A 69 7.93 -4.29 -3.28
C PHE A 69 6.54 -4.12 -2.66
N THR A 70 6.47 -3.41 -1.53
CA THR A 70 5.23 -3.10 -0.82
C THR A 70 4.31 -2.24 -1.68
N ARG A 71 4.88 -1.28 -2.43
CA ARG A 71 4.13 -0.46 -3.41
C ARG A 71 3.51 -1.33 -4.51
N TRP A 72 4.31 -2.14 -5.18
CA TRP A 72 3.83 -3.03 -6.25
C TRP A 72 2.78 -4.00 -5.74
N HIS A 73 2.99 -4.58 -4.56
CA HIS A 73 2.02 -5.48 -3.95
C HIS A 73 0.69 -4.76 -3.64
N SER A 74 0.76 -3.52 -3.14
CA SER A 74 -0.43 -2.72 -2.83
C SER A 74 -1.21 -2.31 -4.08
N GLU A 75 -0.50 -1.94 -5.16
CA GLU A 75 -1.11 -1.66 -6.47
C GLU A 75 -1.79 -2.91 -7.05
N ASN A 76 -1.12 -4.07 -7.00
CA ASN A 76 -1.67 -5.34 -7.45
C ASN A 76 -2.95 -5.72 -6.67
N ASN A 77 -2.92 -5.62 -5.33
CA ASN A 77 -4.08 -5.92 -4.51
C ASN A 77 -5.29 -5.07 -4.91
N GLY A 78 -5.08 -3.76 -5.14
CA GLY A 78 -6.15 -2.87 -5.60
C GLY A 78 -6.69 -3.24 -6.99
N GLN A 79 -5.81 -3.49 -7.96
CA GLN A 79 -6.22 -3.89 -9.31
C GLN A 79 -7.04 -5.18 -9.31
N VAL A 80 -6.56 -6.20 -8.60
CA VAL A 80 -7.22 -7.50 -8.46
C VAL A 80 -8.58 -7.34 -7.79
N CYS A 81 -8.65 -6.66 -6.66
CA CYS A 81 -9.89 -6.53 -5.90
C CYS A 81 -10.95 -5.72 -6.66
N ARG A 82 -10.56 -4.65 -7.38
CA ARG A 82 -11.49 -3.90 -8.24
C ARG A 82 -12.06 -4.79 -9.36
N ALA A 83 -11.21 -5.57 -10.02
CA ALA A 83 -11.65 -6.48 -11.09
C ALA A 83 -12.67 -7.51 -10.57
N PHE A 84 -12.39 -8.13 -9.43
CA PHE A 84 -13.29 -9.11 -8.83
C PHE A 84 -14.57 -8.48 -8.27
N ALA A 85 -14.50 -7.30 -7.65
CA ALA A 85 -15.69 -6.58 -7.17
C ALA A 85 -16.64 -6.20 -8.33
N GLY A 86 -16.09 -5.76 -9.47
CA GLY A 86 -16.86 -5.52 -10.69
C GLY A 86 -17.55 -6.80 -11.21
N SER A 87 -16.86 -7.95 -11.18
CA SER A 87 -17.43 -9.23 -11.59
C SER A 87 -18.49 -9.78 -10.61
N ALA A 88 -18.39 -9.46 -9.32
CA ALA A 88 -19.35 -9.87 -8.29
C ALA A 88 -20.71 -9.17 -8.43
N SER A 89 -20.80 -8.14 -9.27
CA SER A 89 -22.01 -7.35 -9.56
C SER A 89 -22.86 -7.92 -10.71
N HIS A 90 -22.45 -9.03 -11.33
CA HIS A 90 -23.12 -9.65 -12.50
C HIS A 90 -23.59 -11.09 -12.24
N GLY A 91 -23.83 -11.45 -10.98
CA GLY A 91 -24.34 -12.76 -10.57
C GLY A 91 -25.77 -12.70 -10.04
#